data_AF-A0A2V8ZML3-F1
#
_entry.id   AF-A0A2V8ZML3-F1
#
_cell.length_a   1.000
_cell.length_b   1.000
_cell.length_c   1.000
_cell.angle_alpha   90.00
_cell.angle_beta   90.00
_cell.angle_gamma   90.00
#
_symmetry.space_group_name_H-M   'P 1'
#
loop_
_entity.id
_entity.type
_entity.pdbx_description
1 polymer ?
#
loop_
_entity_poly.entity_id
_entity_poly.type
_entity_poly.pdbx_seq_one_letter_code
_entity_poly.pdbx_strand_id
1 'polypeptide(L)'
;MKGQANGFRQIEMRLRRTTRKRRQEAGIALLIAIFILLLIGVVAIALVVSSGTESALAGNYRSSTNVYYAAVAGLEEVRARLRSNNPNSFNNTAPGFLPPPATPLGDCAPVYVINSRGGEAITPWDLGSGYPDTQFGQEHGAACGGAIAPPSSSPATSSVWNRSPLNVLPFPGPLYKWVRLNGVSEKSLNLDVDADGQADSITPLYYNSAGNSYSNDSAVGPQALELTALAVLPNGSQKLMQYLVAPISVSLPPFLAALTIGGSSANSVAFSAPTSNANYSIKGGDQDSVNGCAPGLPVHAVGVFNAADQANVTAGGNGGTGIPAADRPNYTGSSGAPDVNVIATVPASLQSPAQLEALVQSIMQSADVVLPGPNLPPSVYSPSPDPMTIVVNGDLDLTGHQTGYGLLLVRGNLNYGPDASWDGIVMVVGKGTVTGSESESGSGEFDGAFLLAKTLDGSGHTLSPNFGRATMKNMGGNGIRYSSCWTQASQPLASVKILSFHEISQ
;
A
#
# COMPACT_ATOMS: atom_id res chain seq x y z
N MET A 1 -20.83 -8.32 -116.17
CA MET A 1 -20.65 -8.82 -114.78
C MET A 1 -19.19 -8.68 -114.28
N LYS A 2 -18.60 -7.47 -114.26
CA LYS A 2 -17.21 -7.25 -113.76
C LYS A 2 -17.08 -6.21 -112.62
N GLY A 3 -18.16 -5.50 -112.27
CA GLY A 3 -18.14 -4.42 -111.26
C GLY A 3 -18.40 -4.83 -109.81
N GLN A 4 -19.11 -5.94 -109.55
CA GLN A 4 -19.46 -6.38 -108.18
C GLN A 4 -18.34 -7.14 -107.44
N ALA A 5 -17.30 -7.61 -108.15
CA ALA A 5 -16.23 -8.41 -107.55
C ALA A 5 -15.17 -7.57 -106.79
N ASN A 6 -15.04 -6.27 -107.09
CA ASN A 6 -14.01 -5.42 -106.48
C ASN A 6 -14.43 -4.78 -105.14
N GLY A 7 -15.73 -4.52 -104.93
CA GLY A 7 -16.25 -4.00 -103.65
C GLY A 7 -16.16 -5.01 -102.50
N PHE A 8 -16.47 -6.28 -102.79
CA PHE A 8 -16.36 -7.38 -101.82
C PHE A 8 -14.92 -7.58 -101.34
N ARG A 9 -13.93 -7.48 -102.25
CA ARG A 9 -12.51 -7.62 -101.92
C ARG A 9 -11.99 -6.52 -100.98
N GLN A 10 -12.47 -5.28 -101.11
CA GLN A 10 -12.03 -4.19 -100.22
C GLN A 10 -12.63 -4.27 -98.81
N ILE A 11 -13.89 -4.72 -98.70
CA ILE A 11 -14.55 -4.94 -97.41
C ILE A 11 -13.90 -6.11 -96.67
N GLU A 12 -13.60 -7.21 -97.37
CA GLU A 12 -12.91 -8.37 -96.82
C GLU A 12 -11.48 -8.04 -96.37
N MET A 13 -10.76 -7.17 -97.10
CA MET A 13 -9.42 -6.70 -96.69
C MET A 13 -9.45 -5.81 -95.44
N ARG A 14 -10.45 -4.93 -95.27
CA ARG A 14 -10.59 -4.10 -94.07
C ARG A 14 -10.96 -4.93 -92.84
N LEU A 15 -11.87 -5.88 -92.96
CA LEU A 15 -12.22 -6.84 -91.89
C LEU A 15 -11.03 -7.73 -91.52
N ARG A 16 -10.27 -8.24 -92.50
CA ARG A 16 -9.05 -9.01 -92.24
C ARG A 16 -7.98 -8.18 -91.52
N ARG A 17 -7.80 -6.90 -91.87
CA ARG A 17 -6.86 -5.99 -91.18
C ARG A 17 -7.25 -5.72 -89.73
N THR A 18 -8.53 -5.51 -89.42
CA THR A 18 -8.98 -5.32 -88.02
C THR A 18 -8.87 -6.61 -87.19
N THR A 19 -9.17 -7.79 -87.76
CA THR A 19 -8.92 -9.07 -87.07
C THR A 19 -7.43 -9.38 -86.87
N ARG A 20 -6.55 -8.95 -87.79
CA ARG A 20 -5.10 -9.16 -87.66
C ARG A 20 -4.47 -8.20 -86.63
N LYS A 21 -4.97 -6.95 -86.53
CA LYS A 21 -4.63 -6.02 -85.44
C LYS A 21 -5.10 -6.54 -84.07
N ARG A 22 -6.34 -7.03 -83.95
CA ARG A 22 -6.85 -7.68 -82.73
C ARG A 22 -6.02 -8.90 -82.30
N ARG A 23 -5.52 -9.70 -83.26
CA ARG A 23 -4.61 -10.83 -82.98
C ARG A 23 -3.21 -10.39 -82.51
N GLN A 24 -2.74 -9.19 -82.89
CA GLN A 24 -1.48 -8.63 -82.39
C GLN A 24 -1.65 -7.96 -81.00
N GLU A 25 -2.81 -7.33 -80.72
CA GLU A 25 -3.14 -6.77 -79.40
C GLU A 25 -3.34 -7.86 -78.33
N ALA A 26 -3.78 -9.06 -78.72
CA ALA A 26 -3.94 -10.20 -77.81
C ALA A 26 -2.63 -10.65 -77.15
N GLY A 27 -1.48 -10.52 -77.82
CA GLY A 27 -0.17 -10.90 -77.26
C GLY A 27 0.31 -9.93 -76.17
N ILE A 28 0.13 -8.63 -76.38
CA ILE A 28 0.48 -7.60 -75.39
C ILE A 28 -0.53 -7.62 -74.23
N ALA A 29 -1.81 -7.85 -74.49
CA ALA A 29 -2.83 -8.01 -73.46
C ALA A 29 -2.53 -9.19 -72.53
N LEU A 30 -2.01 -10.31 -73.05
CA LEU A 30 -1.55 -11.44 -72.25
C LEU A 30 -0.39 -11.05 -71.33
N LEU A 31 0.62 -10.34 -71.84
CA LEU A 31 1.75 -9.90 -71.03
C LEU A 31 1.31 -8.93 -69.93
N ILE A 32 0.46 -7.96 -70.25
CA ILE A 32 -0.10 -7.03 -69.26
C ILE A 32 -0.91 -7.79 -68.20
N ALA A 33 -1.73 -8.77 -68.60
CA ALA A 33 -2.48 -9.60 -67.67
C ALA A 33 -1.56 -10.41 -66.75
N ILE A 34 -0.48 -10.99 -67.28
CA ILE A 34 0.52 -11.73 -66.49
C ILE A 34 1.24 -10.78 -65.52
N PHE A 35 1.65 -9.59 -65.96
CA PHE A 35 2.30 -8.60 -65.08
C PHE A 35 1.37 -8.13 -63.96
N ILE A 36 0.10 -7.86 -64.27
CA ILE A 36 -0.90 -7.47 -63.27
C ILE A 36 -1.14 -8.62 -62.28
N LEU A 37 -1.31 -9.86 -62.76
CA LEU A 37 -1.49 -11.02 -61.90
C LEU A 37 -0.28 -11.29 -61.02
N LEU A 38 0.94 -11.09 -61.54
CA LEU A 38 2.18 -11.25 -60.77
C LEU A 38 2.28 -10.20 -59.66
N LEU A 39 1.97 -8.93 -59.97
CA LEU A 39 1.95 -7.85 -58.97
C LEU A 39 0.90 -8.10 -57.88
N ILE A 40 -0.32 -8.48 -58.26
CA ILE A 40 -1.40 -8.81 -57.30
C ILE A 40 -1.01 -10.03 -56.46
N GLY A 41 -0.38 -11.05 -57.06
CA GLY A 41 0.09 -12.23 -56.36
C GLY A 41 1.12 -11.92 -55.28
N VAL A 42 2.10 -11.04 -55.58
CA VAL A 42 3.10 -10.60 -54.60
C VAL A 42 2.45 -9.84 -53.44
N VAL A 43 1.52 -8.92 -53.73
CA VAL A 43 0.79 -8.17 -52.69
C VAL A 43 -0.07 -9.10 -51.83
N ALA A 44 -0.75 -10.07 -52.43
CA ALA A 44 -1.59 -11.03 -51.71
C ALA A 44 -0.76 -11.90 -50.74
N ILE A 45 0.40 -12.41 -51.18
CA ILE A 45 1.30 -13.19 -50.32
C ILE A 45 1.83 -12.32 -49.18
N ALA A 46 2.26 -11.09 -49.47
CA ALA A 46 2.77 -10.17 -48.46
C ALA A 46 1.72 -9.86 -47.37
N LEU A 47 0.46 -9.64 -47.76
CA LEU A 47 -0.64 -9.40 -46.82
C LEU A 47 -0.95 -10.62 -45.94
N VAL A 48 -0.91 -11.84 -46.50
CA VAL A 48 -1.12 -13.08 -45.73
C VAL A 48 0.00 -13.28 -44.72
N VAL A 49 1.26 -13.07 -45.11
CA VAL A 49 2.41 -13.16 -44.20
C VAL A 49 2.32 -12.09 -43.11
N SER A 50 1.98 -10.84 -43.47
CA SER A 50 1.79 -9.74 -42.52
C SER A 50 0.71 -10.09 -41.48
N SER A 51 -0.46 -10.55 -41.92
CA SER A 51 -1.55 -10.97 -41.03
C SER A 51 -1.17 -12.15 -40.14
N GLY A 52 -0.39 -13.11 -40.66
CA GLY A 52 0.17 -14.20 -39.86
C GLY A 52 1.13 -13.69 -38.78
N THR A 53 2.02 -12.76 -39.13
CA THR A 53 2.95 -12.15 -38.17
C THR A 53 2.25 -11.33 -37.09
N GLU A 54 1.23 -10.53 -37.45
CA GLU A 54 0.40 -9.80 -36.48
C GLU A 54 -0.34 -10.73 -35.54
N SER A 55 -0.88 -11.84 -36.06
CA SER A 55 -1.56 -12.86 -35.24
C SER A 55 -0.61 -13.54 -34.26
N ALA A 56 0.61 -13.86 -34.69
CA ALA A 56 1.64 -14.43 -33.84
C ALA A 56 2.11 -13.43 -32.77
N LEU A 57 2.35 -12.18 -33.15
CA LEU A 57 2.69 -11.09 -32.21
C LEU A 57 1.58 -10.88 -31.17
N ALA A 58 0.33 -10.82 -31.60
CA ALA A 58 -0.82 -10.68 -30.71
C ALA A 58 -0.96 -11.89 -29.77
N GLY A 59 -0.71 -13.10 -30.26
CA GLY A 59 -0.67 -14.32 -29.45
C GLY A 59 0.42 -14.26 -28.37
N ASN A 60 1.63 -13.90 -28.76
CA ASN A 60 2.78 -13.77 -27.84
C ASN A 60 2.55 -12.67 -26.81
N TYR A 61 2.01 -11.52 -27.22
CA TYR A 61 1.69 -10.42 -26.31
C TYR A 61 0.67 -10.85 -25.26
N ARG A 62 -0.47 -11.44 -25.69
CA ARG A 62 -1.49 -11.96 -24.76
C ARG A 62 -0.91 -12.99 -23.80
N SER A 63 -0.08 -13.91 -24.30
CA SER A 63 0.55 -14.92 -23.47
C SER A 63 1.50 -14.32 -22.43
N SER A 64 2.36 -13.38 -22.85
CA SER A 64 3.28 -12.64 -21.99
C SER A 64 2.54 -11.86 -20.89
N THR A 65 1.45 -11.17 -21.24
CA THR A 65 0.61 -10.46 -20.27
C THR A 65 -0.06 -11.43 -19.29
N ASN A 66 -0.59 -12.56 -19.77
CA ASN A 66 -1.24 -13.54 -18.91
C ASN A 66 -0.27 -14.18 -17.91
N VAL A 67 0.94 -14.54 -18.35
CA VAL A 67 1.93 -15.16 -17.46
C VAL A 67 2.49 -14.15 -16.46
N TYR A 68 2.63 -12.88 -16.86
CA TYR A 68 2.98 -11.79 -15.97
C TYR A 68 1.99 -11.64 -14.82
N TYR A 69 0.69 -11.53 -15.10
CA TYR A 69 -0.32 -11.42 -14.05
C TYR A 69 -0.42 -12.69 -13.20
N ALA A 70 -0.18 -13.87 -13.78
CA ALA A 70 -0.14 -15.11 -13.01
C ALA A 70 1.01 -15.08 -11.97
N ALA A 71 2.20 -14.64 -12.35
CA ALA A 71 3.35 -14.54 -11.44
C ALA A 71 3.14 -13.45 -10.36
N VAL A 72 2.63 -12.27 -10.76
CA VAL A 72 2.28 -11.20 -9.82
C VAL A 72 1.23 -11.66 -8.80
N ALA A 73 0.25 -12.47 -9.20
CA ALA A 73 -0.72 -13.04 -8.26
C ALA A 73 -0.07 -13.90 -7.18
N GLY A 74 1.01 -14.63 -7.51
CA GLY A 74 1.81 -15.37 -6.53
C GLY A 74 2.54 -14.43 -5.56
N LEU A 75 3.23 -13.42 -6.09
CA LEU A 75 3.93 -12.42 -5.26
C LEU A 75 2.97 -11.71 -4.30
N GLU A 76 1.80 -11.30 -4.79
CA GLU A 76 0.78 -10.61 -3.98
C GLU A 76 0.16 -11.52 -2.93
N GLU A 77 -0.07 -12.80 -3.23
CA GLU A 77 -0.50 -13.76 -2.20
C GLU A 77 0.51 -13.81 -1.06
N VAL A 78 1.78 -14.03 -1.37
CA VAL A 78 2.83 -14.16 -0.35
C VAL A 78 3.00 -12.87 0.43
N ARG A 79 3.04 -11.72 -0.26
CA ARG A 79 3.14 -10.40 0.36
C ARG A 79 1.97 -10.14 1.33
N ALA A 80 0.76 -10.53 0.96
CA ALA A 80 -0.40 -10.39 1.82
C ALA A 80 -0.32 -11.30 3.06
N ARG A 81 0.21 -12.53 2.92
CA ARG A 81 0.32 -13.53 4.00
C ARG A 81 1.50 -13.29 4.95
N LEU A 82 2.46 -12.46 4.55
CA LEU A 82 3.52 -11.94 5.44
C LEU A 82 2.97 -11.00 6.52
N ARG A 83 1.78 -10.41 6.30
CA ARG A 83 1.14 -9.55 7.30
C ARG A 83 0.50 -10.40 8.38
N SER A 84 0.86 -10.17 9.64
CA SER A 84 0.40 -10.95 10.79
C SER A 84 -1.12 -10.89 11.00
N ASN A 85 -1.74 -9.76 10.63
CA ASN A 85 -3.18 -9.51 10.73
C ASN A 85 -4.01 -10.14 9.61
N ASN A 86 -3.39 -10.65 8.54
CA ASN A 86 -4.12 -11.34 7.49
C ASN A 86 -4.71 -12.64 8.08
N PRO A 87 -6.02 -12.92 7.90
CA PRO A 87 -6.60 -14.20 8.35
C PRO A 87 -5.85 -15.41 7.81
N ASN A 88 -5.31 -15.30 6.59
CA ASN A 88 -4.49 -16.31 5.92
C ASN A 88 -2.98 -16.14 6.13
N SER A 89 -2.55 -15.35 7.13
CA SER A 89 -1.13 -15.15 7.45
C SER A 89 -0.40 -16.47 7.63
N PHE A 90 0.90 -16.51 7.39
CA PHE A 90 1.69 -17.73 7.58
C PHE A 90 1.63 -18.23 9.04
N ASN A 91 1.57 -17.33 10.01
CA ASN A 91 1.43 -17.69 11.43
C ASN A 91 0.15 -18.48 11.71
N ASN A 92 -0.95 -18.16 11.02
CA ASN A 92 -2.23 -18.85 11.19
C ASN A 92 -2.31 -20.12 10.34
N THR A 93 -1.79 -20.05 9.12
CA THR A 93 -2.03 -21.07 8.08
C THR A 93 -0.91 -22.09 7.94
N ALA A 94 0.29 -21.79 8.43
CA ALA A 94 1.47 -22.65 8.41
C ALA A 94 2.43 -22.27 9.57
N PRO A 95 2.05 -22.54 10.84
CA PRO A 95 2.92 -22.25 11.99
C PRO A 95 4.30 -22.92 11.83
N GLY A 96 5.37 -22.14 12.04
CA GLY A 96 6.76 -22.62 11.87
C GLY A 96 7.28 -22.59 10.42
N PHE A 97 6.49 -22.11 9.45
CA PHE A 97 6.97 -21.89 8.08
C PHE A 97 8.04 -20.79 8.00
N LEU A 98 7.86 -19.71 8.77
CA LEU A 98 8.87 -18.66 8.95
C LEU A 98 9.58 -18.84 10.30
N PRO A 99 10.82 -18.32 10.44
CA PRO A 99 11.51 -18.32 11.72
C PRO A 99 10.71 -17.62 12.83
N PRO A 100 10.96 -17.96 14.11
CA PRO A 100 10.35 -17.27 15.24
C PRO A 100 10.65 -15.75 15.23
N PRO A 101 9.83 -14.92 15.89
CA PRO A 101 10.09 -13.49 16.04
C PRO A 101 11.51 -13.21 16.54
N ALA A 102 12.12 -12.13 16.04
CA ALA A 102 13.50 -11.72 16.29
C ALA A 102 14.60 -12.66 15.74
N THR A 103 14.24 -13.70 14.99
CA THR A 103 15.19 -14.50 14.21
C THR A 103 15.05 -14.14 12.73
N PRO A 104 16.09 -13.60 12.07
CA PRO A 104 16.00 -13.26 10.65
C PRO A 104 15.94 -14.52 9.78
N LEU A 105 15.26 -14.41 8.64
CA LEU A 105 15.34 -15.43 7.59
C LEU A 105 16.73 -15.37 6.95
N GLY A 106 17.44 -16.49 6.91
CA GLY A 106 18.78 -16.55 6.33
C GLY A 106 18.77 -16.51 4.81
N ASP A 107 19.84 -15.98 4.22
CA ASP A 107 20.06 -15.91 2.78
C ASP A 107 20.02 -17.30 2.11
N CYS A 108 20.63 -18.28 2.77
CA CYS A 108 20.74 -19.68 2.31
C CYS A 108 19.64 -20.60 2.83
N ALA A 109 18.58 -20.04 3.43
CA ALA A 109 17.46 -20.80 3.98
C ALA A 109 16.14 -20.38 3.30
N PRO A 110 16.00 -20.57 1.98
CA PRO A 110 14.79 -20.21 1.26
C PRO A 110 13.60 -21.01 1.78
N VAL A 111 12.42 -20.39 1.76
CA VAL A 111 11.15 -21.07 2.00
C VAL A 111 10.20 -20.84 0.83
N TYR A 112 9.33 -21.81 0.54
CA TYR A 112 8.50 -21.80 -0.67
C TYR A 112 7.01 -21.83 -0.38
N VAL A 113 6.24 -21.02 -1.11
CA VAL A 113 4.79 -21.20 -1.26
C VAL A 113 4.54 -21.92 -2.57
N ILE A 114 3.97 -23.12 -2.51
CA ILE A 114 3.73 -24.00 -3.65
C ILE A 114 2.26 -23.96 -4.05
N ASN A 115 2.00 -23.79 -5.35
CA ASN A 115 0.67 -23.86 -5.94
C ASN A 115 0.52 -25.11 -6.81
N SER A 116 0.24 -26.25 -6.18
CA SER A 116 0.11 -27.55 -6.85
C SER A 116 -1.30 -27.72 -7.43
N ARG A 117 -1.50 -27.25 -8.66
CA ARG A 117 -2.79 -27.43 -9.34
C ARG A 117 -2.92 -28.86 -9.83
N GLY A 118 -4.01 -29.54 -9.47
CA GLY A 118 -4.31 -30.90 -9.97
C GLY A 118 -3.35 -32.00 -9.51
N GLY A 119 -2.62 -31.80 -8.41
CA GLY A 119 -1.71 -32.81 -7.85
C GLY A 119 -0.33 -32.87 -8.52
N GLU A 120 0.03 -31.88 -9.34
CA GLU A 120 1.38 -31.74 -9.89
C GLU A 120 2.44 -31.73 -8.76
N ALA A 121 3.54 -32.47 -8.96
CA ALA A 121 4.70 -32.42 -8.08
C ALA A 121 5.53 -31.17 -8.41
N ILE A 122 5.67 -30.27 -7.44
CA ILE A 122 6.45 -29.04 -7.57
C ILE A 122 7.56 -29.10 -6.53
N THR A 123 8.81 -29.22 -7.00
CA THR A 123 10.01 -29.37 -6.17
C THR A 123 11.08 -28.38 -6.64
N PRO A 124 11.01 -27.09 -6.26
CA PRO A 124 11.88 -26.06 -6.80
C PRO A 124 13.37 -26.29 -6.54
N TRP A 125 13.70 -26.98 -5.44
CA TRP A 125 15.06 -27.39 -5.06
C TRP A 125 15.65 -28.54 -5.90
N ASP A 126 14.87 -29.15 -6.80
CA ASP A 126 15.34 -30.17 -7.74
C ASP A 126 15.41 -29.59 -9.15
N LEU A 127 16.63 -29.38 -9.66
CA LEU A 127 16.89 -28.86 -11.01
C LEU A 127 16.40 -29.80 -12.12
N GLY A 128 16.17 -31.09 -11.83
CA GLY A 128 15.59 -32.06 -12.77
C GLY A 128 14.05 -32.06 -12.79
N SER A 129 13.41 -31.28 -11.92
CA SER A 129 11.95 -31.23 -11.83
C SER A 129 11.31 -30.45 -12.98
N GLY A 130 9.99 -30.53 -13.11
CA GLY A 130 9.25 -29.76 -14.13
C GLY A 130 9.20 -28.25 -13.87
N TYR A 131 9.45 -27.82 -12.63
CA TYR A 131 9.35 -26.42 -12.20
C TYR A 131 10.50 -26.03 -11.25
N PRO A 132 11.77 -26.14 -11.69
CA PRO A 132 12.92 -25.87 -10.85
C PRO A 132 13.07 -24.37 -10.56
N ASP A 133 13.72 -24.04 -9.45
CA ASP A 133 14.23 -22.69 -9.19
C ASP A 133 15.64 -22.56 -9.76
N THR A 134 15.72 -22.07 -10.99
CA THR A 134 16.98 -21.85 -11.71
C THR A 134 17.66 -20.53 -11.32
N GLN A 135 16.99 -19.72 -10.49
CA GLN A 135 17.41 -18.36 -10.20
C GLN A 135 18.13 -18.25 -8.86
N PHE A 136 17.81 -19.11 -7.90
CA PHE A 136 18.45 -19.14 -6.58
C PHE A 136 19.99 -19.14 -6.65
N GLY A 137 20.58 -19.98 -7.50
CA GLY A 137 22.04 -20.05 -7.62
C GLY A 137 22.68 -18.78 -8.21
N GLN A 138 21.92 -18.01 -9.00
CA GLN A 138 22.41 -16.76 -9.59
C GLN A 138 22.37 -15.61 -8.57
N GLU A 139 21.34 -15.58 -7.73
CA GLU A 139 21.12 -14.50 -6.75
C GLU A 139 21.84 -14.77 -5.43
N HIS A 140 21.71 -15.98 -4.90
CA HIS A 140 22.17 -16.34 -3.56
C HIS A 140 23.37 -17.28 -3.57
N GLY A 141 23.74 -17.84 -4.73
CA GLY A 141 24.83 -18.82 -4.82
C GLY A 141 26.15 -18.29 -4.26
N ALA A 142 26.48 -17.02 -4.50
CA ALA A 142 27.70 -16.40 -3.98
C ALA A 142 27.71 -16.30 -2.44
N ALA A 143 26.56 -15.99 -1.83
CA ALA A 143 26.39 -16.00 -0.37
C ALA A 143 26.38 -17.42 0.21
N CYS A 144 25.88 -18.38 -0.56
CA CYS A 144 25.68 -19.77 -0.14
C CYS A 144 26.79 -20.73 -0.59
N GLY A 145 28.04 -20.26 -0.60
CA GLY A 145 29.20 -21.10 -0.86
C GLY A 145 29.27 -21.69 -2.27
N GLY A 146 28.68 -21.03 -3.27
CA GLY A 146 28.61 -21.48 -4.65
C GLY A 146 27.44 -22.41 -4.96
N ALA A 147 26.38 -22.41 -4.14
CA ALA A 147 25.19 -23.23 -4.38
C ALA A 147 24.55 -22.88 -5.74
N ILE A 148 24.28 -23.90 -6.56
CA ILE A 148 23.63 -23.76 -7.87
C ILE A 148 22.12 -24.00 -7.82
N ALA A 149 21.61 -24.50 -6.69
CA ALA A 149 20.23 -24.83 -6.45
C ALA A 149 19.87 -24.56 -4.97
N PRO A 150 18.58 -24.38 -4.65
CA PRO A 150 18.12 -24.27 -3.27
C PRO A 150 18.46 -25.53 -2.45
N PRO A 151 18.59 -25.44 -1.12
CA PRO A 151 18.75 -26.61 -0.26
C PRO A 151 17.62 -27.63 -0.44
N SER A 152 17.95 -28.92 -0.49
CA SER A 152 16.99 -29.99 -0.71
C SER A 152 16.78 -30.82 0.57
N SER A 153 15.55 -30.96 1.10
CA SER A 153 14.33 -30.22 0.76
C SER A 153 14.28 -28.86 1.47
N SER A 154 13.86 -27.81 0.76
CA SER A 154 13.56 -26.52 1.40
C SER A 154 12.17 -26.56 2.05
N PRO A 155 11.94 -25.85 3.17
CA PRO A 155 10.62 -25.75 3.78
C PRO A 155 9.60 -25.16 2.81
N ALA A 156 8.38 -25.72 2.81
CA ALA A 156 7.32 -25.26 1.91
C ALA A 156 5.92 -25.32 2.54
N THR A 157 5.04 -24.42 2.12
CA THR A 157 3.60 -24.43 2.44
C THR A 157 2.78 -24.33 1.15
N SER A 158 1.54 -24.84 1.18
CA SER A 158 0.60 -24.66 0.07
C SER A 158 0.07 -23.23 -0.03
N SER A 159 -0.24 -22.82 -1.27
CA SER A 159 -1.01 -21.62 -1.59
C SER A 159 -2.39 -21.64 -0.94
N VAL A 160 -2.99 -20.47 -0.73
CA VAL A 160 -4.41 -20.36 -0.32
C VAL A 160 -5.34 -20.96 -1.37
N TRP A 161 -4.96 -20.95 -2.65
CA TRP A 161 -5.74 -21.55 -3.73
C TRP A 161 -5.81 -23.08 -3.68
N ASN A 162 -4.90 -23.72 -2.93
CA ASN A 162 -4.95 -25.15 -2.67
C ASN A 162 -5.82 -25.53 -1.46
N ARG A 163 -6.40 -24.54 -0.77
CA ARG A 163 -7.18 -24.73 0.46
C ARG A 163 -8.67 -24.45 0.21
N SER A 164 -9.52 -25.08 1.03
CA SER A 164 -10.96 -24.80 1.02
C SER A 164 -11.24 -23.38 1.54
N PRO A 165 -12.21 -22.63 0.95
CA PRO A 165 -13.11 -23.05 -0.12
C PRO A 165 -12.57 -22.80 -1.55
N LEU A 166 -11.38 -22.22 -1.71
CA LEU A 166 -10.87 -21.81 -3.03
C LEU A 166 -10.55 -22.99 -3.94
N ASN A 167 -10.07 -24.10 -3.38
CA ASN A 167 -9.69 -25.29 -4.14
C ASN A 167 -10.87 -26.08 -4.74
N VAL A 168 -12.11 -25.77 -4.35
CA VAL A 168 -13.33 -26.38 -4.89
C VAL A 168 -14.09 -25.46 -5.85
N LEU A 169 -13.58 -24.26 -6.11
CA LEU A 169 -14.24 -23.31 -7.02
C LEU A 169 -14.22 -23.82 -8.47
N PRO A 170 -15.28 -23.53 -9.26
CA PRO A 170 -15.38 -24.01 -10.64
C PRO A 170 -14.47 -23.25 -11.61
N PHE A 171 -13.85 -22.15 -11.19
CA PHE A 171 -12.91 -21.38 -12.00
C PHE A 171 -11.47 -21.61 -11.54
N PRO A 172 -10.52 -21.64 -12.50
CA PRO A 172 -9.11 -21.81 -12.19
C PRO A 172 -8.56 -20.63 -11.40
N GLY A 173 -7.84 -20.91 -10.31
CA GLY A 173 -6.98 -19.92 -9.65
C GLY A 173 -5.80 -19.48 -10.53
N PRO A 174 -4.94 -18.58 -10.02
CA PRO A 174 -3.75 -18.11 -10.73
C PRO A 174 -2.78 -19.25 -11.04
N LEU A 175 -2.01 -19.08 -12.12
CA LEU A 175 -1.17 -20.12 -12.71
C LEU A 175 0.31 -20.01 -12.34
N TYR A 176 0.63 -19.34 -11.23
CA TYR A 176 1.98 -19.44 -10.67
C TYR A 176 2.23 -20.84 -10.10
N LYS A 177 3.48 -21.30 -10.06
CA LYS A 177 3.86 -22.64 -9.59
C LYS A 177 4.45 -22.59 -8.19
N TRP A 178 5.34 -21.65 -7.95
CA TRP A 178 5.92 -21.42 -6.64
C TRP A 178 6.28 -19.95 -6.46
N VAL A 179 6.39 -19.55 -5.20
CA VAL A 179 6.98 -18.29 -4.77
C VAL A 179 8.01 -18.60 -3.71
N ARG A 180 9.25 -18.16 -3.92
CA ARG A 180 10.35 -18.27 -2.97
C ARG A 180 10.39 -17.02 -2.10
N LEU A 181 10.65 -17.20 -0.81
CA LEU A 181 10.99 -16.14 0.13
C LEU A 181 12.42 -16.37 0.64
N ASN A 182 13.25 -15.34 0.59
CA ASN A 182 14.61 -15.34 1.13
C ASN A 182 14.88 -14.10 1.98
N GLY A 183 15.73 -14.25 3.00
CA GLY A 183 16.45 -13.10 3.51
C GLY A 183 17.45 -12.62 2.46
N VAL A 184 17.77 -11.33 2.47
CA VAL A 184 18.78 -10.76 1.58
C VAL A 184 19.99 -10.28 2.35
N SER A 185 21.14 -10.30 1.69
CA SER A 185 22.42 -9.77 2.17
C SER A 185 23.00 -8.78 1.16
N GLU A 186 24.06 -8.09 1.55
CA GLU A 186 24.86 -7.28 0.61
C GLU A 186 25.30 -8.11 -0.59
N LYS A 187 25.76 -9.34 -0.31
CA LYS A 187 26.27 -10.25 -1.33
C LYS A 187 25.18 -10.76 -2.28
N SER A 188 23.95 -10.98 -1.81
CA SER A 188 22.84 -11.39 -2.67
C SER A 188 22.30 -10.25 -3.53
N LEU A 189 22.28 -9.03 -2.99
CA LEU A 189 21.81 -7.85 -3.72
C LEU A 189 22.91 -7.11 -4.51
N ASN A 190 24.16 -7.53 -4.34
CA ASN A 190 25.35 -6.83 -4.84
C ASN A 190 25.32 -5.33 -4.47
N LEU A 191 25.01 -5.05 -3.21
CA LEU A 191 24.89 -3.72 -2.65
C LEU A 191 25.87 -3.59 -1.48
N ASP A 192 26.69 -2.55 -1.49
CA ASP A 192 27.57 -2.16 -0.39
C ASP A 192 26.83 -1.15 0.50
N VAL A 193 26.49 -1.52 1.74
CA VAL A 193 25.74 -0.65 2.67
C VAL A 193 26.58 -0.12 3.83
N ASP A 194 27.75 -0.70 4.08
CA ASP A 194 28.70 -0.20 5.09
C ASP A 194 29.80 0.72 4.51
N ALA A 195 29.76 0.93 3.20
CA ALA A 195 30.62 1.81 2.42
C ALA A 195 32.10 1.41 2.45
N ASP A 196 32.40 0.12 2.58
CA ASP A 196 33.76 -0.42 2.55
C ASP A 196 34.28 -0.68 1.12
N GLY A 197 33.41 -0.52 0.12
CA GLY A 197 33.70 -0.70 -1.30
C GLY A 197 33.47 -2.11 -1.82
N GLN A 198 32.90 -3.04 -1.03
CA GLN A 198 32.63 -4.42 -1.40
C GLN A 198 31.21 -4.85 -1.00
N ALA A 199 30.65 -5.84 -1.71
CA ALA A 199 29.43 -6.52 -1.32
C ALA A 199 29.79 -7.91 -0.79
N ASP A 200 30.32 -7.97 0.43
CA ASP A 200 30.98 -9.18 0.95
C ASP A 200 30.24 -9.83 2.14
N SER A 201 29.34 -9.09 2.79
CA SER A 201 28.61 -9.56 3.95
C SER A 201 27.46 -10.50 3.57
N ILE A 202 27.33 -11.58 4.34
CA ILE A 202 26.14 -12.47 4.35
C ILE A 202 25.16 -12.09 5.47
N THR A 203 25.41 -10.96 6.15
CA THR A 203 24.53 -10.47 7.21
C THR A 203 23.19 -10.06 6.59
N PRO A 204 22.06 -10.40 7.23
CA PRO A 204 20.76 -9.94 6.76
C PRO A 204 20.67 -8.42 6.68
N LEU A 205 20.10 -7.93 5.58
CA LEU A 205 19.82 -6.51 5.40
C LEU A 205 18.48 -6.11 6.03
N TYR A 206 18.48 -4.92 6.62
CA TYR A 206 17.32 -4.28 7.25
C TYR A 206 17.00 -2.97 6.54
N TYR A 207 15.71 -2.68 6.38
CA TYR A 207 15.23 -1.50 5.68
C TYR A 207 14.95 -0.36 6.66
N ASN A 208 15.69 0.74 6.53
CA ASN A 208 15.46 1.97 7.25
C ASN A 208 14.43 2.83 6.50
N SER A 209 13.20 2.89 7.02
CA SER A 209 12.10 3.65 6.40
C SER A 209 12.29 5.17 6.49
N ALA A 210 13.06 5.69 7.46
CA ALA A 210 13.31 7.11 7.63
C ALA A 210 14.32 7.65 6.59
N GLY A 211 15.30 6.83 6.21
CA GLY A 211 16.33 7.17 5.21
C GLY A 211 16.08 6.59 3.82
N ASN A 212 15.08 5.72 3.65
CA ASN A 212 14.89 4.89 2.46
C ASN A 212 16.19 4.17 2.04
N SER A 213 16.88 3.59 3.02
CA SER A 213 18.18 2.95 2.85
C SER A 213 18.21 1.55 3.47
N TYR A 214 19.21 0.76 3.11
CA TYR A 214 19.49 -0.54 3.71
C TYR A 214 20.61 -0.41 4.76
N SER A 215 20.66 -1.33 5.71
CA SER A 215 21.71 -1.41 6.73
C SER A 215 21.84 -2.84 7.25
N ASN A 216 23.03 -3.22 7.70
CA ASN A 216 23.30 -4.47 8.40
C ASN A 216 22.87 -4.45 9.89
N ASP A 217 22.38 -3.31 10.39
CA ASP A 217 21.93 -3.16 11.78
C ASP A 217 20.42 -3.47 11.94
N SER A 218 20.12 -4.56 12.66
CA SER A 218 18.73 -4.95 12.96
C SER A 218 17.93 -3.89 13.75
N ALA A 219 18.59 -2.95 14.42
CA ALA A 219 17.93 -1.89 15.19
C ALA A 219 17.32 -0.79 14.31
N VAL A 220 17.76 -0.65 13.05
CA VAL A 220 17.29 0.44 12.18
C VAL A 220 15.92 0.18 11.58
N GLY A 221 15.45 -1.07 11.58
CA GLY A 221 14.19 -1.41 10.94
C GLY A 221 13.95 -2.90 10.72
N PRO A 222 12.86 -3.22 10.02
CA PRO A 222 12.49 -4.59 9.64
C PRO A 222 13.50 -5.23 8.69
N GLN A 223 13.57 -6.57 8.69
CA GLN A 223 14.36 -7.31 7.72
C GLN A 223 13.79 -7.11 6.31
N ALA A 224 14.67 -6.84 5.34
CA ALA A 224 14.35 -6.90 3.92
C ALA A 224 14.29 -8.36 3.46
N LEU A 225 13.29 -8.69 2.65
CA LEU A 225 13.02 -10.03 2.15
C LEU A 225 12.85 -9.98 0.63
N GLU A 226 13.39 -10.96 -0.07
CA GLU A 226 13.18 -11.14 -1.49
C GLU A 226 12.09 -12.18 -1.75
N LEU A 227 11.14 -11.83 -2.61
CA LEU A 227 10.08 -12.70 -3.11
C LEU A 227 10.33 -12.96 -4.58
N THR A 228 10.51 -14.22 -4.99
CA THR A 228 10.69 -14.60 -6.41
C THR A 228 9.61 -15.59 -6.81
N ALA A 229 8.82 -15.30 -7.84
CA ALA A 229 7.68 -16.11 -8.27
C ALA A 229 7.85 -16.62 -9.70
N LEU A 230 7.68 -17.93 -9.91
CA LEU A 230 7.59 -18.55 -11.22
C LEU A 230 6.13 -18.77 -11.60
N ALA A 231 5.73 -18.31 -12.79
CA ALA A 231 4.48 -18.73 -13.42
C ALA A 231 4.70 -19.44 -14.75
N VAL A 232 3.87 -20.45 -14.99
CA VAL A 232 3.91 -21.27 -16.21
C VAL A 232 2.49 -21.53 -16.67
N LEU A 233 2.15 -21.03 -17.86
CA LEU A 233 0.85 -21.23 -18.51
C LEU A 233 0.77 -22.58 -19.24
N PRO A 234 -0.43 -23.12 -19.51
CA PRO A 234 -0.61 -24.37 -20.26
C PRO A 234 0.00 -24.38 -21.67
N ASN A 235 0.21 -23.20 -22.27
CA ASN A 235 0.86 -23.06 -23.57
C ASN A 235 2.40 -23.04 -23.48
N GLY A 236 2.97 -23.27 -22.29
CA GLY A 236 4.41 -23.29 -22.03
C GLY A 236 5.05 -21.92 -21.81
N SER A 237 4.29 -20.81 -21.91
CA SER A 237 4.83 -19.50 -21.58
C SER A 237 5.14 -19.40 -20.09
N GLN A 238 6.33 -18.92 -19.77
CA GLN A 238 6.85 -18.84 -18.42
C GLN A 238 7.42 -17.44 -18.12
N LYS A 239 7.39 -17.04 -16.85
CA LYS A 239 7.98 -15.78 -16.39
C LYS A 239 8.37 -15.87 -14.93
N LEU A 240 9.50 -15.24 -14.58
CA LEU A 240 9.95 -14.99 -13.22
C LEU A 240 9.75 -13.52 -12.87
N MET A 241 9.11 -13.27 -11.73
CA MET A 241 8.89 -11.95 -11.18
C MET A 241 9.48 -11.87 -9.78
N GLN A 242 10.03 -10.72 -9.41
CA GLN A 242 10.67 -10.53 -8.12
C GLN A 242 10.22 -9.23 -7.45
N TYR A 243 9.97 -9.31 -6.14
CA TYR A 243 9.86 -8.15 -5.25
C TYR A 243 10.93 -8.20 -4.19
N LEU A 244 11.53 -7.04 -3.89
CA LEU A 244 12.18 -6.83 -2.61
C LEU A 244 11.16 -6.15 -1.69
N VAL A 245 10.93 -6.69 -0.50
CA VAL A 245 9.90 -6.21 0.43
C VAL A 245 10.42 -6.04 1.84
N ALA A 246 9.77 -5.20 2.63
CA ALA A 246 10.01 -5.12 4.07
C ALA A 246 8.70 -4.86 4.84
N PRO A 247 8.47 -5.53 6.00
CA PRO A 247 7.36 -5.23 6.89
C PRO A 247 7.47 -3.82 7.48
N ILE A 248 6.48 -2.96 7.30
CA ILE A 248 6.41 -1.68 8.01
C ILE A 248 5.49 -1.86 9.20
N SER A 249 6.06 -1.94 10.40
CA SER A 249 5.33 -1.88 11.66
C SER A 249 5.30 -0.45 12.17
N VAL A 250 4.11 0.08 12.41
CA VAL A 250 3.93 1.34 13.10
C VAL A 250 3.38 1.01 14.48
N SER A 251 4.08 1.43 15.53
CA SER A 251 3.58 1.35 16.89
C SER A 251 3.44 2.78 17.40
N LEU A 252 2.22 3.17 17.76
CA LEU A 252 2.00 4.46 18.38
C LEU A 252 2.48 4.41 19.84
N PRO A 253 3.02 5.52 20.37
CA PRO A 253 3.33 5.60 21.78
C PRO A 253 2.06 5.48 22.63
N PRO A 254 2.17 5.11 23.92
CA PRO A 254 1.03 5.15 24.81
C PRO A 254 0.46 6.57 24.92
N PHE A 255 -0.86 6.69 24.86
CA PHE A 255 -1.56 7.95 25.08
C PHE A 255 -1.85 8.12 26.57
N LEU A 256 -1.26 9.14 27.19
CA LEU A 256 -1.35 9.42 28.62
C LEU A 256 -2.43 10.44 28.98
N ALA A 257 -3.29 10.79 28.01
CA ALA A 257 -4.45 11.65 28.18
C ALA A 257 -5.50 11.36 27.09
N ALA A 258 -6.77 11.67 27.36
CA ALA A 258 -7.85 11.64 26.36
C ALA A 258 -7.56 12.63 25.22
N LEU A 259 -7.19 13.85 25.56
CA LEU A 259 -6.69 14.86 24.64
C LEU A 259 -5.24 15.21 24.99
N THR A 260 -4.31 14.95 24.07
CA THR A 260 -2.92 15.41 24.17
C THR A 260 -2.70 16.60 23.23
N ILE A 261 -2.22 17.72 23.75
CA ILE A 261 -1.89 18.90 22.94
C ILE A 261 -0.40 19.18 23.01
N GLY A 262 0.27 19.02 21.86
CA GLY A 262 1.68 19.31 21.67
C GLY A 262 1.93 20.78 21.42
N GLY A 263 2.72 21.39 22.30
CA GLY A 263 3.13 22.79 22.22
C GLY A 263 4.52 23.01 22.78
N SER A 264 4.98 24.26 22.74
CA SER A 264 6.24 24.68 23.36
C SER A 264 6.02 25.96 24.16
N SER A 265 6.89 26.26 25.11
CA SER A 265 6.84 27.53 25.85
C SER A 265 7.03 28.76 24.94
N ALA A 266 7.71 28.60 23.79
CA ALA A 266 7.88 29.67 22.81
C ALA A 266 6.64 29.89 21.92
N ASN A 267 5.92 28.81 21.59
CA ASN A 267 4.73 28.84 20.73
C ASN A 267 3.57 28.13 21.40
N SER A 268 3.19 28.61 22.58
CA SER A 268 2.21 27.92 23.42
C SER A 268 0.84 27.84 22.76
N VAL A 269 0.09 26.82 23.17
CA VAL A 269 -1.18 26.40 22.57
C VAL A 269 -2.27 27.44 22.72
N ALA A 270 -3.27 27.39 21.82
CA ALA A 270 -4.52 28.13 21.93
C ALA A 270 -5.68 27.15 22.05
N PHE A 271 -6.36 27.15 23.19
CA PHE A 271 -7.50 26.28 23.47
C PHE A 271 -8.70 27.12 23.88
N SER A 272 -9.87 26.82 23.31
CA SER A 272 -11.14 27.40 23.69
C SER A 272 -12.15 26.28 23.89
N ALA A 273 -12.56 26.05 25.15
CA ALA A 273 -13.69 25.18 25.45
C ALA A 273 -14.99 25.76 24.83
N PRO A 274 -15.99 24.93 24.48
CA PRO A 274 -17.29 25.42 24.05
C PRO A 274 -17.91 26.30 25.13
N THR A 275 -18.47 27.44 24.74
CA THR A 275 -19.11 28.37 25.70
C THR A 275 -20.62 28.18 25.80
N SER A 276 -21.19 27.43 24.84
CA SER A 276 -22.61 27.20 24.69
C SER A 276 -22.91 25.70 24.51
N ASN A 277 -22.22 24.86 25.30
CA ASN A 277 -22.47 23.42 25.34
C ASN A 277 -22.09 22.80 26.69
N ALA A 278 -23.08 22.70 27.58
CA ALA A 278 -22.90 22.12 28.91
C ALA A 278 -22.65 20.60 28.92
N ASN A 279 -22.96 19.90 27.81
CA ASN A 279 -22.76 18.46 27.68
C ASN A 279 -21.35 18.10 27.20
N TYR A 280 -20.58 19.09 26.71
CA TYR A 280 -19.21 18.85 26.28
C TYR A 280 -18.32 18.50 27.47
N SER A 281 -17.62 17.37 27.36
CA SER A 281 -16.69 16.90 28.37
C SER A 281 -15.42 16.32 27.76
N ILE A 282 -14.32 16.40 28.51
CA ILE A 282 -13.12 15.63 28.19
C ILE A 282 -12.84 14.71 29.36
N LYS A 283 -12.87 13.41 29.11
CA LYS A 283 -12.77 12.39 30.16
C LYS A 283 -11.58 11.48 29.92
N GLY A 284 -10.61 11.49 30.82
CA GLY A 284 -9.51 10.54 30.87
C GLY A 284 -9.84 9.24 31.62
N GLY A 285 -11.04 9.14 32.21
CA GLY A 285 -11.54 7.87 32.74
C GLY A 285 -11.68 6.86 31.62
N ASP A 286 -10.98 5.72 31.75
CA ASP A 286 -11.01 4.68 30.74
C ASP A 286 -12.39 4.02 30.68
N GLN A 287 -12.90 3.83 29.47
CA GLN A 287 -14.23 3.33 29.18
C GLN A 287 -14.24 2.38 27.99
N ASP A 288 -15.39 1.72 27.84
CA ASP A 288 -15.74 0.80 26.76
C ASP A 288 -15.01 -0.54 26.76
N SER A 289 -15.77 -1.61 26.53
CA SER A 289 -15.22 -2.95 26.34
C SER A 289 -15.37 -3.34 24.87
N VAL A 290 -14.26 -3.36 24.14
CA VAL A 290 -14.23 -3.63 22.69
C VAL A 290 -13.53 -4.97 22.45
N ASN A 291 -14.16 -5.90 21.73
CA ASN A 291 -13.57 -7.19 21.34
C ASN A 291 -12.96 -8.00 22.51
N GLY A 292 -13.56 -7.92 23.70
CA GLY A 292 -13.08 -8.64 24.90
C GLY A 292 -11.94 -7.94 25.64
N CYS A 293 -11.50 -6.77 25.18
CA CYS A 293 -10.68 -5.86 25.99
C CYS A 293 -11.53 -5.25 27.12
N ALA A 294 -10.93 -5.09 28.30
CA ALA A 294 -11.54 -4.44 29.45
C ALA A 294 -10.84 -3.10 29.72
N PRO A 295 -11.58 -2.04 30.13
CA PRO A 295 -10.99 -0.77 30.53
C PRO A 295 -9.92 -0.94 31.61
N GLY A 296 -8.81 -0.23 31.43
CA GLY A 296 -7.70 -0.12 32.36
C GLY A 296 -7.81 1.06 33.32
N LEU A 297 -6.66 1.62 33.69
CA LEU A 297 -6.56 2.74 34.63
C LEU A 297 -6.88 4.08 33.94
N PRO A 298 -7.47 5.05 34.65
CA PRO A 298 -7.70 6.38 34.10
C PRO A 298 -6.39 7.08 33.74
N VAL A 299 -6.44 7.87 32.68
CA VAL A 299 -5.39 8.81 32.24
C VAL A 299 -5.85 10.26 32.48
N HIS A 300 -5.05 11.25 32.11
CA HIS A 300 -5.47 12.66 32.22
C HIS A 300 -6.61 13.00 31.26
N ALA A 301 -7.48 13.95 31.61
CA ALA A 301 -8.42 14.50 30.62
C ALA A 301 -7.65 15.25 29.51
N VAL A 302 -6.81 16.21 29.89
CA VAL A 302 -5.95 16.94 28.96
C VAL A 302 -4.49 16.85 29.38
N GLY A 303 -3.65 16.33 28.49
CA GLY A 303 -2.20 16.25 28.63
C GLY A 303 -1.50 17.30 27.77
N VAL A 304 -0.54 18.01 28.36
CA VAL A 304 0.31 19.00 27.65
C VAL A 304 1.79 18.76 27.93
N PHE A 305 2.68 19.35 27.14
CA PHE A 305 4.13 19.10 27.26
C PHE A 305 4.86 20.05 28.22
N ASN A 306 4.23 21.16 28.64
CA ASN A 306 4.84 22.13 29.54
C ASN A 306 3.78 22.93 30.31
N ALA A 307 4.23 23.62 31.37
CA ALA A 307 3.36 24.37 32.26
C ALA A 307 2.71 25.62 31.61
N ALA A 308 3.35 26.23 30.60
CA ALA A 308 2.76 27.37 29.90
C ALA A 308 1.51 26.94 29.10
N ASP A 309 1.57 25.77 28.47
CA ASP A 309 0.42 25.18 27.79
C ASP A 309 -0.68 24.77 28.78
N GLN A 310 -0.33 24.25 29.97
CA GLN A 310 -1.28 23.93 31.02
C GLN A 310 -2.08 25.17 31.45
N ALA A 311 -1.39 26.30 31.62
CA ALA A 311 -2.00 27.58 31.95
C ALA A 311 -2.92 28.08 30.82
N ASN A 312 -2.51 27.99 29.55
CA ASN A 312 -3.32 28.44 28.42
C ASN A 312 -4.59 27.58 28.22
N VAL A 313 -4.51 26.27 28.44
CA VAL A 313 -5.70 25.41 28.39
C VAL A 313 -6.66 25.75 29.54
N THR A 314 -6.15 25.98 30.75
CA THR A 314 -6.99 26.18 31.94
C THR A 314 -7.58 27.59 32.05
N ALA A 315 -6.81 28.62 31.67
CA ALA A 315 -7.14 30.02 31.89
C ALA A 315 -7.22 30.86 30.60
N GLY A 316 -6.89 30.29 29.45
CA GLY A 316 -6.84 31.01 28.17
C GLY A 316 -5.50 31.70 27.94
N GLY A 317 -5.29 32.15 26.70
CA GLY A 317 -4.03 32.70 26.22
C GLY A 317 -3.83 32.43 24.74
N ASN A 318 -2.91 33.18 24.10
CA ASN A 318 -2.53 32.96 22.70
C ASN A 318 -3.67 32.98 21.66
N GLY A 319 -4.80 33.63 21.99
CA GLY A 319 -6.02 33.68 21.18
C GLY A 319 -7.08 32.63 21.55
N GLY A 320 -6.81 31.76 22.53
CA GLY A 320 -7.79 30.86 23.13
C GLY A 320 -8.39 31.42 24.43
N THR A 321 -9.59 30.96 24.78
CA THR A 321 -10.35 31.41 25.97
C THR A 321 -10.15 30.51 27.19
N GLY A 322 -9.53 29.33 27.02
CA GLY A 322 -9.36 28.33 28.06
C GLY A 322 -10.67 27.61 28.41
N ILE A 323 -10.69 26.99 29.60
CA ILE A 323 -11.86 26.31 30.17
C ILE A 323 -12.58 27.26 31.15
N PRO A 324 -13.83 27.70 30.87
CA PRO A 324 -14.61 28.50 31.80
C PRO A 324 -14.75 27.80 33.16
N ALA A 325 -14.75 28.58 34.25
CA ALA A 325 -14.76 28.02 35.60
C ALA A 325 -15.96 27.10 35.89
N ALA A 326 -17.11 27.39 35.28
CA ALA A 326 -18.33 26.59 35.40
C ALA A 326 -18.20 25.20 34.74
N ASP A 327 -17.36 25.08 33.71
CA ASP A 327 -17.24 23.86 32.89
C ASP A 327 -16.06 22.98 33.33
N ARG A 328 -15.17 23.49 34.19
CA ARG A 328 -14.03 22.74 34.74
C ARG A 328 -14.39 21.37 35.33
N PRO A 329 -15.54 21.18 36.02
CA PRO A 329 -15.97 19.86 36.49
C PRO A 329 -16.17 18.81 35.38
N ASN A 330 -16.32 19.22 34.11
CA ASN A 330 -16.48 18.30 32.97
C ASN A 330 -15.14 17.76 32.43
N TYR A 331 -14.01 18.21 32.98
CA TYR A 331 -12.67 17.77 32.61
C TYR A 331 -12.12 16.86 33.71
N THR A 332 -12.31 15.55 33.57
CA THR A 332 -12.07 14.56 34.64
C THR A 332 -11.17 13.43 34.16
N GLY A 333 -10.31 12.92 35.04
CA GLY A 333 -9.42 11.80 34.70
C GLY A 333 -8.69 11.29 35.93
N SER A 334 -7.39 11.02 35.80
CA SER A 334 -6.54 10.52 36.87
C SER A 334 -6.26 11.55 37.97
N SER A 335 -6.46 12.85 37.70
CA SER A 335 -6.31 13.94 38.67
C SER A 335 -7.62 14.68 38.96
N GLY A 336 -7.58 15.64 39.90
CA GLY A 336 -8.72 16.50 40.22
C GLY A 336 -9.12 17.45 39.09
N ALA A 337 -10.42 17.74 38.99
CA ALA A 337 -10.97 18.62 37.96
C ALA A 337 -10.61 20.11 38.16
N PRO A 338 -10.29 20.88 37.10
CA PRO A 338 -10.12 20.39 35.74
C PRO A 338 -8.80 19.59 35.63
N ASP A 339 -8.88 18.37 35.11
CA ASP A 339 -7.71 17.50 34.94
C ASP A 339 -6.92 17.89 33.69
N VAL A 340 -6.14 18.97 33.82
CA VAL A 340 -5.19 19.44 32.81
C VAL A 340 -3.80 19.33 33.41
N ASN A 341 -2.95 18.45 32.88
CA ASN A 341 -1.66 18.14 33.49
C ASN A 341 -0.51 18.09 32.47
N VAL A 342 0.68 18.46 32.95
CA VAL A 342 1.92 18.29 32.19
C VAL A 342 2.28 16.80 32.19
N ILE A 343 2.44 16.22 31.00
CA ILE A 343 2.84 14.82 30.84
C ILE A 343 4.28 14.67 31.35
N ALA A 344 4.46 13.91 32.43
CA ALA A 344 5.75 13.79 33.14
C ALA A 344 6.87 13.20 32.27
N THR A 345 6.54 12.31 31.33
CA THR A 345 7.50 11.73 30.39
C THR A 345 6.87 11.66 29.00
N VAL A 346 7.16 12.67 28.18
CA VAL A 346 6.70 12.70 26.79
C VAL A 346 7.44 11.61 26.01
N PRO A 347 6.73 10.67 25.34
CA PRO A 347 7.34 9.66 24.50
C PRO A 347 8.29 10.26 23.46
N ALA A 348 9.40 9.58 23.15
CA ALA A 348 10.44 10.13 22.25
C ALA A 348 9.91 10.56 20.87
N SER A 349 8.92 9.84 20.33
CA SER A 349 8.26 10.17 19.06
C SER A 349 7.44 11.47 19.11
N LEU A 350 7.12 12.00 20.30
CA LEU A 350 6.31 13.20 20.49
C LEU A 350 7.12 14.40 21.02
N GLN A 351 8.44 14.26 21.24
CA GLN A 351 9.25 15.31 21.89
C GLN A 351 9.60 16.50 20.98
N SER A 352 9.63 16.31 19.66
CA SER A 352 9.92 17.38 18.70
C SER A 352 9.07 17.23 17.42
N PRO A 353 8.91 18.30 16.63
CA PRO A 353 8.20 18.21 15.37
C PRO A 353 8.84 17.21 14.40
N ALA A 354 10.17 17.15 14.34
CA ALA A 354 10.87 16.21 13.46
C ALA A 354 10.59 14.74 13.83
N GLN A 355 10.59 14.41 15.12
CA GLN A 355 10.27 13.05 15.59
C GLN A 355 8.81 12.68 15.33
N LEU A 356 7.88 13.61 15.57
CA LEU A 356 6.46 13.38 15.30
C LEU A 356 6.18 13.28 13.79
N GLU A 357 6.87 14.06 12.96
CA GLU A 357 6.80 13.93 11.50
C GLU A 357 7.35 12.59 11.01
N ALA A 358 8.42 12.05 11.62
CA ALA A 358 8.90 10.70 11.29
C ALA A 358 7.86 9.61 11.61
N LEU A 359 7.15 9.74 12.75
CA LEU A 359 6.04 8.86 13.09
C LEU A 359 4.89 9.00 12.08
N VAL A 360 4.52 10.23 11.71
CA VAL A 360 3.51 10.49 10.68
C VAL A 360 3.90 9.85 9.34
N GLN A 361 5.14 9.99 8.88
CA GLN A 361 5.59 9.34 7.65
C GLN A 361 5.48 7.81 7.73
N SER A 362 5.71 7.23 8.89
CA SER A 362 5.53 5.79 9.11
C SER A 362 4.06 5.39 9.00
N ILE A 363 3.14 6.14 9.65
CA ILE A 363 1.68 5.94 9.54
C ILE A 363 1.22 6.07 8.08
N MET A 364 1.70 7.09 7.36
CA MET A 364 1.36 7.30 5.94
C MET A 364 1.76 6.12 5.06
N GLN A 365 2.91 5.51 5.34
CA GLN A 365 3.39 4.35 4.59
C GLN A 365 2.63 3.06 4.92
N SER A 366 2.00 2.96 6.10
CA SER A 366 1.19 1.81 6.50
C SER A 366 -0.32 2.04 6.38
N ALA A 367 -0.76 3.21 5.90
CA ALA A 367 -2.17 3.59 5.85
C ALA A 367 -2.95 2.69 4.89
N ASP A 368 -4.18 2.33 5.28
CA ASP A 368 -5.13 1.63 4.42
C ASP A 368 -5.64 2.57 3.32
N VAL A 369 -5.81 3.85 3.66
CA VAL A 369 -6.30 4.88 2.73
C VAL A 369 -5.57 6.21 2.97
N VAL A 370 -5.13 6.84 1.88
CA VAL A 370 -4.60 8.22 1.90
C VAL A 370 -5.47 9.09 0.99
N LEU A 371 -6.02 10.17 1.53
CA LEU A 371 -6.94 11.08 0.85
C LEU A 371 -6.42 12.52 0.88
N PRO A 372 -6.71 13.36 -0.12
CA PRO A 372 -6.38 14.78 -0.08
C PRO A 372 -7.32 15.61 0.80
N GLY A 373 -8.52 15.09 1.15
CA GLY A 373 -9.59 15.86 1.79
C GLY A 373 -10.46 16.64 0.78
N PRO A 374 -11.49 17.39 1.23
CA PRO A 374 -11.89 17.56 2.62
C PRO A 374 -12.89 16.53 3.13
N ASN A 375 -13.44 15.66 2.28
CA ASN A 375 -14.48 14.71 2.70
C ASN A 375 -13.96 13.28 2.74
N LEU A 376 -14.51 12.50 3.66
CA LEU A 376 -14.33 11.05 3.71
C LEU A 376 -15.38 10.34 2.83
N PRO A 377 -15.01 9.33 2.02
CA PRO A 377 -15.96 8.58 1.23
C PRO A 377 -16.83 7.67 2.12
N PRO A 378 -18.08 7.35 1.75
CA PRO A 378 -18.95 6.49 2.56
C PRO A 378 -18.34 5.12 2.92
N SER A 379 -17.44 4.59 2.10
CA SER A 379 -16.77 3.31 2.31
C SER A 379 -15.84 3.28 3.51
N VAL A 380 -15.43 4.42 4.07
CA VAL A 380 -14.62 4.44 5.31
C VAL A 380 -15.48 4.38 6.57
N TYR A 381 -16.79 4.55 6.46
CA TYR A 381 -17.74 4.41 7.55
C TYR A 381 -18.35 3.00 7.45
N SER A 382 -17.76 2.04 8.13
CA SER A 382 -18.30 0.68 8.16
C SER A 382 -19.44 0.58 9.19
N PRO A 383 -20.58 -0.07 8.87
CA PRO A 383 -21.67 -0.28 9.83
C PRO A 383 -21.32 -1.29 10.95
N SER A 384 -20.15 -1.93 10.87
CA SER A 384 -19.57 -2.80 11.91
C SER A 384 -18.15 -2.32 12.20
N PRO A 385 -17.66 -2.38 13.46
CA PRO A 385 -16.29 -2.01 13.79
C PRO A 385 -15.28 -2.77 12.93
N ASP A 386 -14.65 -2.07 11.99
CA ASP A 386 -13.50 -2.53 11.23
C ASP A 386 -12.48 -1.37 11.21
N PRO A 387 -11.64 -1.26 12.25
CA PRO A 387 -10.72 -0.15 12.41
C PRO A 387 -9.78 -0.01 11.21
N MET A 388 -9.79 1.16 10.56
CA MET A 388 -8.91 1.47 9.43
C MET A 388 -7.87 2.54 9.82
N THR A 389 -6.70 2.50 9.17
CA THR A 389 -5.71 3.59 9.21
C THR A 389 -5.96 4.53 8.03
N ILE A 390 -6.55 5.69 8.31
CA ILE A 390 -6.96 6.70 7.33
C ILE A 390 -6.10 7.94 7.49
N VAL A 391 -5.46 8.37 6.41
CA VAL A 391 -4.68 9.61 6.36
C VAL A 391 -5.36 10.61 5.44
N VAL A 392 -5.59 11.83 5.95
CA VAL A 392 -6.01 12.99 5.16
C VAL A 392 -4.84 13.95 5.02
N ASN A 393 -4.22 13.97 3.85
CA ASN A 393 -3.10 14.85 3.50
C ASN A 393 -3.59 16.25 3.08
N GLY A 394 -4.39 16.87 3.96
CA GLY A 394 -5.06 18.14 3.72
C GLY A 394 -6.01 18.46 4.88
N ASP A 395 -6.89 19.43 4.65
CA ASP A 395 -7.96 19.77 5.58
C ASP A 395 -9.06 18.68 5.52
N LEU A 396 -9.82 18.48 6.61
CA LEU A 396 -10.91 17.51 6.69
C LEU A 396 -12.17 18.16 7.28
N ASP A 397 -13.32 17.96 6.65
CA ASP A 397 -14.65 18.31 7.11
C ASP A 397 -15.42 17.04 7.50
N LEU A 398 -15.62 16.84 8.80
CA LEU A 398 -16.34 15.70 9.39
C LEU A 398 -17.70 16.16 9.90
N THR A 399 -18.71 16.23 9.02
CA THR A 399 -20.02 16.84 9.33
C THR A 399 -21.21 15.87 9.26
N GLY A 400 -20.97 14.59 8.97
CA GLY A 400 -22.02 13.57 8.91
C GLY A 400 -22.31 12.90 10.26
N HIS A 401 -23.48 12.24 10.37
CA HIS A 401 -23.92 11.47 11.54
C HIS A 401 -23.34 10.04 11.59
N GLN A 402 -22.24 9.78 10.90
CA GLN A 402 -21.65 8.46 10.79
C GLN A 402 -20.48 8.34 11.76
N THR A 403 -20.37 7.20 12.44
CA THR A 403 -19.22 6.89 13.29
C THR A 403 -18.12 6.27 12.44
N GLY A 404 -16.93 6.86 12.48
CA GLY A 404 -15.72 6.25 11.93
C GLY A 404 -15.00 5.39 12.96
N TYR A 405 -14.19 4.44 12.50
CA TYR A 405 -13.44 3.51 13.38
C TYR A 405 -11.97 3.45 12.98
N GLY A 406 -11.06 3.43 13.95
CA GLY A 406 -9.62 3.22 13.71
C GLY A 406 -8.76 4.47 13.92
N LEU A 407 -7.68 4.57 13.15
CA LEU A 407 -6.74 5.69 13.22
C LEU A 407 -7.05 6.71 12.13
N LEU A 408 -7.41 7.92 12.52
CA LEU A 408 -7.56 9.07 11.64
C LEU A 408 -6.41 10.05 11.82
N LEU A 409 -5.59 10.25 10.79
CA LEU A 409 -4.53 11.26 10.76
C LEU A 409 -4.88 12.39 9.79
N VAL A 410 -5.07 13.61 10.30
CA VAL A 410 -5.33 14.82 9.52
C VAL A 410 -4.10 15.72 9.52
N ARG A 411 -3.59 16.04 8.33
CA ARG A 411 -2.39 16.89 8.14
C ARG A 411 -2.72 18.39 8.16
N GLY A 412 -3.96 18.74 7.83
CA GLY A 412 -4.48 20.10 7.76
C GLY A 412 -5.31 20.51 8.97
N ASN A 413 -6.36 21.29 8.70
CA ASN A 413 -7.40 21.64 9.66
C ASN A 413 -8.45 20.54 9.73
N LEU A 414 -8.75 20.03 10.92
CA LEU A 414 -9.93 19.20 11.15
C LEU A 414 -11.09 20.10 11.56
N ASN A 415 -12.12 20.16 10.73
CA ASN A 415 -13.38 20.82 11.02
C ASN A 415 -14.46 19.76 11.25
N TYR A 416 -15.10 19.72 12.42
CA TYR A 416 -16.12 18.71 12.71
C TYR A 416 -17.45 19.28 13.22
N GLY A 417 -18.55 18.63 12.83
CA GLY A 417 -19.90 18.96 13.29
C GLY A 417 -20.22 18.31 14.64
N PRO A 418 -21.26 18.78 15.35
CA PRO A 418 -21.58 18.32 16.70
C PRO A 418 -22.09 16.86 16.76
N ASP A 419 -22.39 16.25 15.61
CA ASP A 419 -22.79 14.84 15.47
C ASP A 419 -21.68 13.94 14.92
N ALA A 420 -20.48 14.49 14.71
CA ALA A 420 -19.35 13.69 14.26
C ALA A 420 -18.89 12.77 15.37
N SER A 421 -18.77 11.47 15.07
CA SER A 421 -18.26 10.48 16.00
C SER A 421 -17.07 9.71 15.43
N TRP A 422 -16.14 9.34 16.31
CA TRP A 422 -15.00 8.51 15.95
C TRP A 422 -14.57 7.62 17.11
N ASP A 423 -14.51 6.33 16.84
CA ASP A 423 -14.09 5.30 17.78
C ASP A 423 -12.67 4.86 17.43
N GLY A 424 -11.68 5.41 18.14
CA GLY A 424 -10.27 5.11 17.91
C GLY A 424 -9.31 6.27 18.17
N ILE A 425 -8.29 6.37 17.33
CA ILE A 425 -7.21 7.35 17.49
C ILE A 425 -7.40 8.47 16.49
N VAL A 426 -7.49 9.71 16.95
CA VAL A 426 -7.52 10.89 16.10
C VAL A 426 -6.25 11.71 16.29
N MET A 427 -5.49 11.90 15.22
CA MET A 427 -4.27 12.70 15.20
C MET A 427 -4.46 13.86 14.24
N VAL A 428 -4.34 15.10 14.73
CA VAL A 428 -4.33 16.31 13.92
C VAL A 428 -2.93 16.91 14.00
N VAL A 429 -2.08 16.50 13.05
CA VAL A 429 -0.63 16.73 13.08
C VAL A 429 -0.17 17.27 11.74
N GLY A 430 0.29 18.52 11.74
CA GLY A 430 0.71 19.24 10.55
C GLY A 430 0.43 20.72 10.75
N LYS A 431 -0.68 21.23 10.19
CA LYS A 431 -1.21 22.56 10.53
C LYS A 431 -1.61 22.65 12.01
N GLY A 432 -2.07 21.54 12.60
CA GLY A 432 -2.38 21.43 14.03
C GLY A 432 -3.56 22.29 14.47
N THR A 433 -4.62 22.33 13.66
CA THR A 433 -5.82 23.13 13.93
C THR A 433 -7.05 22.25 13.95
N VAL A 434 -7.86 22.40 14.99
CA VAL A 434 -9.20 21.81 15.10
C VAL A 434 -10.22 22.93 15.25
N THR A 435 -11.24 22.90 14.42
CA THR A 435 -12.42 23.76 14.48
C THR A 435 -13.68 22.90 14.51
N GLY A 436 -14.77 23.45 15.02
CA GLY A 436 -16.08 22.81 14.87
C GLY A 436 -17.22 23.82 14.93
N SER A 437 -18.41 23.32 15.24
CA SER A 437 -19.60 24.11 15.53
C SER A 437 -20.04 23.94 16.98
N GLU A 438 -20.14 25.04 17.72
CA GLU A 438 -20.70 25.05 19.08
C GLU A 438 -22.21 24.83 19.01
N SER A 439 -22.66 23.60 19.20
CA SER A 439 -24.09 23.26 19.32
C SER A 439 -24.31 22.26 20.44
N GLU A 440 -25.36 22.48 21.23
CA GLU A 440 -25.82 21.60 22.32
C GLU A 440 -26.60 20.37 21.82
N SER A 441 -27.02 20.37 20.55
CA SER A 441 -27.97 19.40 20.02
C SER A 441 -27.34 18.17 19.38
N GLY A 442 -26.01 18.06 19.39
CA GLY A 442 -25.31 16.97 18.73
C GLY A 442 -24.92 15.86 19.69
N SER A 443 -24.98 14.63 19.18
CA SER A 443 -24.67 13.42 19.95
C SER A 443 -23.26 12.86 19.69
N GLY A 444 -22.46 13.58 18.89
CA GLY A 444 -21.13 13.15 18.46
C GLY A 444 -20.17 12.98 19.63
N GLU A 445 -19.39 11.91 19.63
CA GLU A 445 -18.40 11.59 20.66
C GLU A 445 -17.15 10.98 20.02
N PHE A 446 -15.99 11.32 20.57
CA PHE A 446 -14.71 10.74 20.18
C PHE A 446 -14.23 9.79 21.27
N ASP A 447 -14.33 8.49 21.05
CA ASP A 447 -13.97 7.44 22.02
C ASP A 447 -12.62 6.83 21.66
N GLY A 448 -11.59 7.07 22.47
CA GLY A 448 -10.24 6.56 22.26
C GLY A 448 -9.15 7.56 22.67
N ALA A 449 -8.36 8.07 21.74
CA ALA A 449 -7.35 9.09 22.07
C ALA A 449 -7.21 10.15 20.98
N PHE A 450 -7.03 11.41 21.40
CA PHE A 450 -6.93 12.56 20.52
C PHE A 450 -5.57 13.24 20.70
N LEU A 451 -4.79 13.36 19.63
CA LEU A 451 -3.52 14.10 19.61
C LEU A 451 -3.63 15.30 18.67
N LEU A 452 -3.24 16.46 19.18
CA LEU A 452 -3.17 17.71 18.42
C LEU A 452 -1.76 18.29 18.50
N ALA A 453 -1.11 18.52 17.37
CA ALA A 453 0.18 19.19 17.34
C ALA A 453 0.40 19.95 16.03
N LYS A 454 1.00 21.15 16.11
CA LYS A 454 1.45 21.88 14.93
C LYS A 454 2.92 21.59 14.68
N THR A 455 3.19 20.90 13.57
CA THR A 455 4.52 20.45 13.17
C THR A 455 5.00 21.06 11.86
N LEU A 456 4.11 21.66 11.06
CA LEU A 456 4.44 22.29 9.79
C LEU A 456 4.21 23.81 9.82
N ASP A 457 5.03 24.53 9.06
CA ASP A 457 4.83 25.94 8.75
C ASP A 457 3.76 26.18 7.66
N GLY A 458 3.51 27.44 7.31
CA GLY A 458 2.53 27.80 6.27
C GLY A 458 2.91 27.35 4.85
N SER A 459 4.17 26.96 4.63
CA SER A 459 4.70 26.44 3.38
C SER A 459 4.82 24.91 3.36
N GLY A 460 4.46 24.23 4.46
CA GLY A 460 4.52 22.78 4.58
C GLY A 460 5.87 22.22 5.02
N HIS A 461 6.81 23.05 5.48
CA HIS A 461 8.08 22.57 6.03
C HIS A 461 7.96 22.24 7.52
N THR A 462 8.70 21.21 7.94
CA THR A 462 8.77 20.80 9.35
C THR A 462 9.37 21.92 10.21
N LEU A 463 8.67 22.27 11.29
CA LEU A 463 9.12 23.24 12.28
C LEU A 463 10.32 22.68 13.06
N SER A 464 11.25 23.57 13.42
CA SER A 464 12.41 23.20 14.23
C SER A 464 12.90 24.40 15.05
N PRO A 465 13.35 24.21 16.30
CA PRO A 465 13.31 22.95 17.07
C PRO A 465 11.94 22.73 17.76
N ASN A 466 11.08 23.74 17.78
CA ASN A 466 9.89 23.78 18.63
C ASN A 466 8.60 23.48 17.84
N PHE A 467 7.64 22.85 18.51
CA PHE A 467 6.26 22.81 18.03
C PHE A 467 5.73 24.22 17.80
N GLY A 468 4.87 24.35 16.80
CA GLY A 468 4.09 25.56 16.57
C GLY A 468 2.88 25.61 17.50
N ARG A 469 2.11 26.69 17.39
CA ARG A 469 0.86 26.85 18.13
C ARG A 469 -0.22 25.92 17.59
N ALA A 470 -0.46 24.82 18.29
CA ALA A 470 -1.67 24.02 18.13
C ALA A 470 -2.90 24.84 18.56
N THR A 471 -3.98 24.75 17.79
CA THR A 471 -5.22 25.51 18.03
C THR A 471 -6.44 24.60 18.03
N MET A 472 -7.26 24.69 19.06
CA MET A 472 -8.53 23.95 19.17
C MET A 472 -9.63 24.90 19.67
N LYS A 473 -10.71 25.05 18.90
CA LYS A 473 -11.81 25.97 19.21
C LYS A 473 -13.13 25.50 18.61
N ASN A 474 -14.23 26.08 19.09
CA ASN A 474 -15.58 25.86 18.61
C ASN A 474 -15.98 24.37 18.61
N MET A 475 -15.58 23.64 19.64
CA MET A 475 -15.86 22.21 19.76
C MET A 475 -17.37 21.97 19.99
N GLY A 476 -17.87 20.79 19.63
CA GLY A 476 -19.30 20.44 19.72
C GLY A 476 -19.52 18.97 20.13
N GLY A 477 -20.79 18.58 20.31
CA GLY A 477 -21.15 17.22 20.71
C GLY A 477 -20.88 16.93 22.20
N ASN A 478 -20.70 15.65 22.54
CA ASN A 478 -20.45 15.18 23.90
C ASN A 478 -18.97 15.24 24.31
N GLY A 479 -18.08 15.43 23.32
CA GLY A 479 -16.66 15.69 23.52
C GLY A 479 -15.77 14.46 23.31
N ILE A 480 -14.73 14.34 24.14
CA ILE A 480 -13.66 13.34 23.95
C ILE A 480 -13.59 12.47 25.19
N ARG A 481 -13.57 11.15 25.00
CA ARG A 481 -13.44 10.21 26.10
C ARG A 481 -12.36 9.19 25.83
N TYR A 482 -11.59 8.88 26.85
CA TYR A 482 -10.49 7.95 26.73
C TYR A 482 -10.98 6.51 26.70
N SER A 483 -10.54 5.74 25.71
CA SER A 483 -10.74 4.28 25.70
C SER A 483 -9.45 3.57 25.30
N SER A 484 -8.89 2.81 26.25
CA SER A 484 -7.71 1.95 26.00
C SER A 484 -8.04 0.84 24.99
N CYS A 485 -9.28 0.34 25.01
CA CYS A 485 -9.72 -0.71 24.10
C CYS A 485 -9.84 -0.20 22.66
N TRP A 486 -10.39 1.01 22.44
CA TRP A 486 -10.40 1.60 21.10
C TRP A 486 -9.01 2.03 20.63
N THR A 487 -8.15 2.55 21.51
CA THR A 487 -6.75 2.84 21.15
C THR A 487 -5.97 1.58 20.79
N GLN A 488 -6.22 0.45 21.45
CA GLN A 488 -5.60 -0.83 21.11
C GLN A 488 -6.13 -1.38 19.78
N ALA A 489 -7.45 -1.35 19.56
CA ALA A 489 -8.08 -1.79 18.33
C ALA A 489 -7.68 -0.93 17.11
N SER A 490 -7.30 0.33 17.35
CA SER A 490 -6.94 1.32 16.32
C SER A 490 -5.45 1.45 16.07
N GLN A 491 -4.61 0.57 16.64
CA GLN A 491 -3.19 0.58 16.32
C GLN A 491 -2.99 0.29 14.82
N PRO A 492 -2.16 1.07 14.12
CA PRO A 492 -1.94 0.88 12.69
C PRO A 492 -1.38 -0.51 12.43
N LEU A 493 -1.96 -1.19 11.44
CA LEU A 493 -1.64 -2.57 11.14
C LEU A 493 -0.28 -2.65 10.42
N ALA A 494 0.50 -3.68 10.73
CA ALA A 494 1.75 -3.93 10.02
C ALA A 494 1.47 -4.18 8.52
N SER A 495 2.09 -3.39 7.65
CA SER A 495 2.00 -3.53 6.20
C SER A 495 3.29 -4.14 5.64
N VAL A 496 3.30 -4.49 4.36
CA VAL A 496 4.51 -4.97 3.66
C VAL A 496 4.71 -4.10 2.43
N LYS A 497 5.76 -3.27 2.48
CA LYS A 497 6.12 -2.34 1.40
C LYS A 497 6.96 -3.06 0.35
N ILE A 498 6.68 -2.77 -0.92
CA ILE A 498 7.52 -3.16 -2.04
C ILE A 498 8.61 -2.10 -2.17
N LEU A 499 9.86 -2.51 -1.98
CA LEU A 499 11.06 -1.68 -2.05
C LEU A 499 11.60 -1.59 -3.48
N SER A 500 11.55 -2.70 -4.21
CA SER A 500 11.89 -2.78 -5.63
C SER A 500 11.13 -3.91 -6.32
N PHE A 501 11.14 -3.88 -7.65
CA PHE A 501 10.47 -4.85 -8.50
C PHE A 501 11.30 -5.14 -9.74
N HIS A 502 11.45 -6.43 -10.07
CA HIS A 502 12.16 -6.88 -11.26
C HIS A 502 11.35 -7.94 -12.02
N GLU A 503 11.44 -7.87 -13.35
CA GLU A 503 11.08 -8.95 -14.25
C GLU A 503 12.37 -9.62 -14.72
N ILE A 504 12.49 -10.93 -14.50
CA ILE A 504 13.67 -11.70 -14.88
C ILE A 504 13.39 -12.36 -16.24
N SER A 505 14.21 -12.04 -17.23
CA SER A 505 14.12 -12.64 -18.56
C SER A 505 14.41 -14.15 -18.47
N GLN A 506 13.49 -14.96 -18.98
CA GLN A 506 13.64 -16.42 -19.05
C GLN A 506 13.99 -16.91 -20.45
#